data_AF-A0A950PL94-F1
#
_entry.id   AF-A0A950PL94-F1
#
_cell.length_a   1.000
_cell.length_b   1.000
_cell.length_c   1.000
_cell.angle_alpha   90.00
_cell.angle_beta   90.00
_cell.angle_gamma   90.00
#
_symmetry.space_group_name_H-M   'P 1'
#
loop_
_entity.id
_entity.type
_entity.pdbx_description
1 polymer ?
#
loop_
_entity_poly.entity_id
_entity_poly.type
_entity_poly.pdbx_seq_one_letter_code
_entity_poly.pdbx_strand_id
1 'polypeptide(L)' 'MAASPMPSPPFPSPDAAVLRVIVGNAIASVRSGEATVEEAILHAAVHGWYEGHIEGEDRCPGCDFRGQLPKNSNRG' A
#
# COMPACT_ATOMS: atom_id res chain seq x y z
N MET A 1 -6.01 -18.69 11.35
CA MET A 1 -6.94 -17.59 11.02
C MET A 1 -6.79 -17.33 9.53
N ALA A 2 -7.78 -17.70 8.71
CA ALA A 2 -7.73 -17.40 7.29
C ALA A 2 -7.88 -15.89 7.12
N ALA A 3 -6.94 -15.24 6.44
CA ALA A 3 -6.98 -13.81 6.18
C ALA A 3 -8.27 -13.48 5.44
N SER A 4 -9.09 -12.59 6.00
CA SER A 4 -10.23 -12.02 5.29
C SER A 4 -9.67 -11.35 4.01
N PRO A 5 -10.19 -11.67 2.83
CA PRO A 5 -9.68 -11.13 1.58
C PRO A 5 -9.92 -9.62 1.60
N MET A 6 -8.84 -8.86 1.77
CA MET A 6 -8.87 -7.41 1.72
C MET A 6 -9.23 -7.01 0.28
N PRO A 7 -10.28 -6.20 0.06
CA PRO A 7 -10.78 -5.88 -1.28
C PRO A 7 -9.77 -5.10 -2.15
N SER A 8 -8.71 -4.58 -1.54
CA SER A 8 -7.47 -4.22 -2.22
C SER A 8 -6.40 -4.25 -1.12
N PRO A 9 -5.26 -4.95 -1.31
CA PRO A 9 -4.13 -4.90 -0.41
C PRO A 9 -3.76 -3.44 -0.21
N PRO A 10 -3.59 -3.00 1.04
CA PRO A 10 -3.56 -1.60 1.38
C PRO A 10 -2.16 -1.04 1.16
N PHE A 11 -1.42 -1.53 0.17
CA PHE A 11 -0.04 -1.14 -0.07
C PHE A 11 0.21 -1.07 -1.58
N PRO A 12 0.94 -0.04 -2.06
CA PRO A 12 1.17 0.20 -3.47
C PRO A 12 1.90 -0.98 -4.08
N SER A 13 1.78 -1.17 -5.39
CA SER A 13 2.62 -2.15 -6.13
C SER A 13 4.09 -2.08 -5.65
N PRO A 14 4.79 -3.21 -5.42
CA PRO A 14 6.21 -3.16 -5.06
C PRO A 14 7.06 -2.48 -6.14
N ASP A 15 6.56 -2.50 -7.38
CA ASP A 15 7.19 -1.84 -8.54
C ASP A 15 6.84 -0.35 -8.66
N ALA A 16 5.91 0.16 -7.84
CA ALA A 16 5.45 1.54 -7.88
C ALA A 16 6.62 2.51 -7.62
N ALA A 17 6.76 3.51 -8.49
CA ALA A 17 7.80 4.53 -8.35
C ALA A 17 7.69 5.28 -7.02
N VAL A 18 6.46 5.53 -6.55
CA VAL A 18 6.19 6.22 -5.29
C VAL A 18 6.71 5.44 -4.08
N LEU A 19 6.63 4.10 -4.09
CA LEU A 19 7.15 3.28 -2.99
C LEU A 19 8.68 3.43 -2.86
N ARG A 20 9.39 3.50 -4.00
CA ARG A 20 10.85 3.75 -3.99
C ARG A 20 11.19 5.10 -3.37
N VAL A 21 10.38 6.13 -3.63
CA VAL A 21 10.55 7.46 -3.02
C VAL A 21 10.30 7.42 -1.51
N ILE A 22 9.20 6.78 -1.09
CA ILE A 22 8.83 6.66 0.33
C ILE A 22 9.94 5.95 1.12
N VAL A 23 10.42 4.81 0.61
CA VAL A 23 11.50 4.03 1.25
C VAL A 23 12.82 4.80 1.20
N GLY A 24 13.13 5.46 0.08
CA GLY A 24 14.33 6.28 -0.06
C GLY A 24 14.39 7.41 0.97
N ASN A 25 13.28 8.11 1.18
CA ASN A 25 13.16 9.19 2.17
C ASN A 25 13.33 8.67 3.60
N ALA A 26 12.69 7.54 3.93
CA ALA A 26 12.82 6.90 5.25
C ALA A 26 14.27 6.44 5.53
N ILE A 27 14.98 5.92 4.53
CA ILE A 27 16.40 5.55 4.68
C ILE A 27 17.27 6.81 4.84
N ALA A 28 16.98 7.86 4.07
CA ALA A 28 17.73 9.10 4.12
C ALA A 28 17.62 9.77 5.50
N SER A 29 16.42 9.82 6.09
CA SER A 29 16.19 10.44 7.40
C SER A 29 16.89 9.71 8.55
N VAL A 30 16.97 8.38 8.50
CA VAL A 30 17.76 7.60 9.47
C VAL A 30 19.25 7.88 9.31
N ARG A 31 19.75 7.95 8.07
CA ARG A 31 21.17 8.18 7.79
C ARG A 31 21.62 9.60 8.14
N SER A 32 20.74 10.59 7.99
CA SER A 32 21.01 11.98 8.39
C SER A 32 20.90 12.18 9.90
N GLY A 33 20.29 11.23 10.63
CA GLY A 33 19.98 11.38 12.06
C GLY A 33 18.76 12.27 12.33
N GLU A 34 17.99 12.64 11.30
CA GLU A 34 16.74 13.39 11.44
C GLU A 34 15.60 12.55 12.03
N ALA A 35 15.66 11.23 11.88
CA ALA A 35 14.65 10.32 12.39
C ALA A 35 15.28 9.07 13.02
N THR A 36 14.61 8.55 14.05
CA THR A 36 14.83 7.21 14.57
C THR A 36 14.35 6.14 13.58
N VAL A 37 14.78 4.89 13.79
CA VAL A 37 14.33 3.77 12.96
C VAL A 37 12.81 3.57 13.09
N GLU A 38 12.28 3.74 14.29
CA GLU A 38 10.85 3.65 14.60
C GLU A 38 10.03 4.70 13.82
N GLU A 39 10.49 5.95 13.78
CA GLU A 39 9.86 7.03 13.02
C GLU A 39 9.93 6.77 11.50
N ALA A 40 11.05 6.25 11.01
CA ALA A 40 11.20 5.90 9.60
C ALA A 40 10.32 4.73 9.18
N ILE A 41 10.14 3.72 10.05
CA ILE A 41 9.19 2.62 9.84
C ILE A 41 7.77 3.17 9.78
N LEU A 42 7.40 4.04 10.74
CA LEU A 42 6.07 4.65 10.77
C LEU A 42 5.80 5.45 9.50
N HIS A 43 6.75 6.28 9.06
CA HIS A 43 6.66 7.02 7.80
C HIS A 43 6.42 6.08 6.62
N ALA A 44 7.25 5.05 6.45
CA ALA A 44 7.11 4.12 5.33
C ALA A 44 5.77 3.37 5.36
N ALA A 45 5.30 2.96 6.53
CA ALA A 45 4.04 2.24 6.70
C ALA A 45 2.82 3.13 6.39
N VAL A 46 2.78 4.35 6.92
CA VAL A 46 1.64 5.27 6.73
C VAL A 46 1.55 5.73 5.27
N HIS A 47 2.66 6.16 4.69
CA HIS A 47 2.66 6.62 3.30
C HIS A 47 2.45 5.47 2.33
N GLY A 48 3.04 4.30 2.59
CA GLY A 48 2.74 3.09 1.83
C GLY A 48 1.26 2.73 1.93
N TRP A 49 0.64 2.83 3.11
CA TRP A 49 -0.79 2.55 3.24
C TRP A 49 -1.65 3.50 2.41
N TYR A 50 -1.34 4.80 2.46
CA TYR A 50 -2.08 5.84 1.78
C TYR A 50 -1.99 5.74 0.25
N GLU A 51 -0.79 5.49 -0.29
CA GLU A 51 -0.60 5.29 -1.74
C GLU A 51 -1.31 4.02 -2.24
N GLY A 52 -1.30 2.94 -1.45
CA GLY A 52 -2.04 1.73 -1.77
C GLY A 52 -3.55 1.93 -1.78
N HIS A 53 -4.05 2.77 -0.86
CA HIS A 53 -5.45 3.16 -0.83
C HIS A 53 -5.84 3.96 -2.08
N ILE A 54 -5.08 5.00 -2.45
CA ILE A 54 -5.30 5.78 -3.68
C ILE A 54 -5.28 4.87 -4.91
N GLU A 55 -4.26 4.01 -5.04
CA GLU A 55 -4.17 3.06 -6.16
C GLU A 55 -5.39 2.14 -6.21
N GLY A 56 -5.91 1.72 -5.05
CA GLY A 56 -7.14 0.93 -4.93
C GLY A 56 -8.40 1.69 -5.34
N GLU A 57 -8.52 2.97 -4.99
CA GLU A 57 -9.66 3.81 -5.40
C GLU A 57 -9.65 4.09 -6.91
N ASP A 58 -8.50 4.50 -7.44
CA ASP A 58 -8.35 4.90 -8.84
C ASP A 58 -8.53 3.73 -9.81
N ARG A 59 -8.04 2.54 -9.44
CA ARG A 59 -7.96 1.40 -10.36
C ARG A 59 -9.09 0.39 -10.21
N CYS A 60 -10.00 0.57 -9.24
CA CYS A 60 -10.99 -0.44 -8.90
C CYS A 60 -12.36 0.16 -8.48
N PRO A 61 -13.15 0.68 -9.43
CA PRO A 61 -14.57 0.93 -9.19
C PRO A 61 -15.34 -0.40 -9.20
N GLY A 62 -15.44 -1.06 -8.05
CA GLY A 62 -16.38 -2.16 -7.81
C GLY A 62 -15.84 -3.60 -7.85
N CYS A 63 -14.51 -3.84 -7.95
CA CYS A 63 -13.86 -5.13 -7.61
C CYS A 63 -12.33 -5.14 -7.81
N ASP A 64 -11.70 -5.92 -6.93
CA ASP A 64 -10.35 -5.82 -6.35
C ASP A 64 -9.11 -5.72 -7.27
N PHE A 65 -8.45 -4.56 -7.29
CA PHE A 65 -7.05 -4.47 -7.76
C PHE A 65 -6.10 -5.04 -6.70
N ARG A 66 -5.37 -6.11 -7.08
CA ARG A 66 -4.62 -7.09 -6.26
C ARG A 66 -5.51 -8.04 -5.41
N GLY A 67 -6.74 -8.31 -5.83
CA GLY A 67 -7.58 -9.36 -5.24
C GLY A 67 -7.18 -10.79 -5.62
N GLN A 68 -7.60 -11.74 -4.79
CA GLN A 68 -8.00 -13.07 -5.25
C GLN A 68 -9.36 -13.41 -4.63
N LEU A 69 -10.43 -12.84 -5.16
CA LEU A 69 -11.77 -13.40 -5.01
C LEU A 69 -12.51 -13.37 -6.35
N PRO A 70 -13.25 -14.43 -6.69
CA PRO A 70 -14.04 -14.47 -7.91
C PRO A 70 -15.17 -13.44 -7.83
N LYS A 71 -15.26 -12.59 -8.85
CA LYS A 71 -16.36 -11.65 -9.05
C LYS A 71 -17.64 -12.47 -9.14
N ASN A 72 -18.53 -12.39 -8.15
CA ASN A 72 -19.81 -13.10 -8.18
C ASN A 72 -20.54 -12.78 -9.49
N SER A 73 -20.63 -13.79 -10.35
CA SER A 73 -21.51 -13.81 -11.52
C SER A 73 -22.94 -13.67 -11.02
N ASN A 74 -23.71 -12.80 -11.67
CA ASN A 74 -25.15 -12.58 -11.53
C ASN A 74 -25.57 -11.53 -10.48
N ARG A 75 -25.63 -10.28 -10.93
CA ARG A 75 -26.78 -9.42 -10.62
C ARG A 75 -27.70 -9.44 -11.84
N GLY A 76 -28.65 -10.37 -11.82
CA GLY A 76 -29.87 -10.35 -12.62
C GLY A 76 -31.04 -9.96 -11.73
#